data_AF-A0A4Z2B250-F1
#
_entry.id   AF-A0A4Z2B250-F1
#
_cell.length_a   1.000
_cell.length_b   1.000
_cell.length_c   1.000
_cell.angle_alpha   90.00
_cell.angle_beta   90.00
_cell.angle_gamma   90.00
#
_symmetry.space_group_name_H-M   'P 1'
#
loop_
_entity.id
_entity.type
_entity.pdbx_description
1 polymer ?
#
loop_
_entity_poly.entity_id
_entity_poly.type
_entity_poly.pdbx_seq_one_letter_code
_entity_poly.pdbx_strand_id
1 'polypeptide(L)'
;MEWQKKLRSIPVLYWFSRRMSLWGTISFNLAVFINLIIAFFYPYDSGQVGAIDDSLLLMVFWILTGLSVLGLFSQRYGLQPLTIALIIRSIYHLGLGNTLILLGSLNLINKVVFVVSFVGNNGTFIMGYKAMSVTRNGRSILLTALLALILVYLFSIVGFLFLKEDFIMEVDPLAQIAAAPPQSEASRDFLKSCSAEEVSCVAESEVEEDGLERDKFDNKTVSFEEHIKLEHNIWNYLYFIVLLREKNKTDYTGPESYVAHYDKEQQPGLVSTDAGNVSGSH
;
A
#
# COMPACT_ATOMS: atom_id res chain seq x y z
N MET A 1 -19.36 4.06 -0.44
CA MET A 1 -19.16 5.11 0.59
C MET A 1 -19.31 4.63 2.03
N GLU A 2 -20.06 3.57 2.31
CA GLU A 2 -20.25 3.06 3.69
C GLU A 2 -18.95 2.66 4.41
N TRP A 3 -17.99 2.07 3.69
CA TRP A 3 -16.69 1.73 4.27
C TRP A 3 -15.97 2.96 4.80
N GLN A 4 -16.00 4.09 4.08
CA GLN A 4 -15.39 5.33 4.53
C GLN A 4 -16.09 5.89 5.79
N LYS A 5 -17.41 5.70 5.93
CA LYS A 5 -18.14 6.02 7.17
C LYS A 5 -17.65 5.15 8.35
N LYS A 6 -17.49 3.84 8.13
CA LYS A 6 -16.97 2.88 9.13
C LYS A 6 -15.49 3.11 9.46
N LEU A 7 -14.67 3.48 8.47
CA LEU A 7 -13.26 3.79 8.69
C LEU A 7 -13.11 5.01 9.60
N ARG A 8 -13.95 6.04 9.39
CA ARG A 8 -13.94 7.26 10.21
C ARG A 8 -14.35 7.01 11.67
N SER A 9 -15.12 5.95 11.97
CA SER A 9 -15.44 5.59 13.35
C SER A 9 -14.29 4.87 14.09
N ILE A 10 -13.24 4.43 13.37
CA ILE A 10 -12.04 3.82 13.95
C ILE A 10 -10.90 4.84 13.92
N PRO A 11 -10.69 5.65 14.98
CA PRO A 11 -9.84 6.83 14.94
C PRO A 11 -8.37 6.53 14.61
N VAL A 12 -7.83 5.42 15.13
CA VAL A 12 -6.44 5.01 14.89
C VAL A 12 -6.22 4.63 13.43
N LEU A 13 -7.09 3.76 12.90
CA LEU A 13 -6.98 3.29 11.52
C LEU A 13 -7.21 4.43 10.52
N TYR A 14 -8.16 5.32 10.81
CA TYR A 14 -8.40 6.53 10.03
C TYR A 14 -7.18 7.44 10.00
N TRP A 15 -6.51 7.66 11.14
CA TRP A 15 -5.33 8.53 11.21
C TRP A 15 -4.18 8.01 10.33
N PHE A 16 -3.91 6.71 10.37
CA PHE A 16 -2.92 6.06 9.52
C PHE A 16 -3.31 6.13 8.04
N SER A 17 -4.53 5.69 7.72
CA SER A 17 -5.03 5.59 6.34
C SER A 17 -5.12 6.95 5.64
N ARG A 18 -5.47 8.03 6.38
CA ARG A 18 -5.49 9.40 5.84
C ARG A 18 -4.12 9.90 5.39
N ARG A 19 -3.03 9.41 6.00
CA ARG A 19 -1.65 9.84 5.73
C ARG A 19 -0.91 8.89 4.77
N MET A 20 -1.62 8.10 3.98
CA MET A 20 -1.03 7.07 3.11
C MET A 20 0.12 7.58 2.22
N SER A 21 -0.04 8.75 1.58
CA SER A 21 1.01 9.34 0.73
C SER A 21 2.28 9.69 1.51
N LEU A 22 2.12 10.24 2.73
CA LEU A 22 3.26 10.59 3.59
C LEU A 22 4.08 9.36 3.98
N TRP A 23 3.42 8.26 4.37
CA TRP A 23 4.11 7.02 4.72
C TRP A 23 4.89 6.43 3.54
N GLY A 24 4.31 6.51 2.34
CA GLY A 24 4.98 6.11 1.09
C GLY A 24 6.23 6.93 0.82
N THR A 25 6.14 8.26 0.89
CA THR A 25 7.29 9.16 0.70
C THR A 25 8.38 8.95 1.76
N ILE A 26 8.01 8.76 3.04
CA ILE A 26 8.98 8.49 4.11
C ILE A 26 9.69 7.16 3.88
N SER A 27 8.97 6.10 3.49
CA SER A 27 9.57 4.78 3.26
C SER A 27 10.52 4.80 2.07
N PHE A 28 10.14 5.47 0.98
CA PHE A 28 11.01 5.65 -0.18
C PHE A 28 12.29 6.41 0.17
N ASN A 29 12.16 7.56 0.82
CA ASN A 29 13.32 8.38 1.21
C ASN A 29 14.25 7.63 2.15
N LEU A 30 13.71 6.90 3.12
CA LEU A 30 14.50 6.15 4.09
C LEU A 30 15.22 4.97 3.44
N ALA A 31 14.60 4.30 2.46
CA ALA A 31 15.27 3.29 1.65
C ALA A 31 16.43 3.86 0.82
N VAL A 32 16.24 5.03 0.21
CA VAL A 32 17.31 5.72 -0.53
C VAL A 32 18.49 6.04 0.40
N PHE A 33 18.23 6.55 1.61
CA PHE A 33 19.29 6.79 2.59
C PHE A 33 20.02 5.52 3.01
N ILE A 34 19.31 4.43 3.31
CA ILE A 34 19.93 3.14 3.65
C ILE A 34 20.84 2.66 2.51
N ASN A 35 20.33 2.67 1.28
CA ASN A 35 21.08 2.22 0.11
C ASN A 35 22.30 3.10 -0.16
N LEU A 36 22.20 4.41 0.08
CA LEU A 36 23.31 5.35 -0.06
C LEU A 36 24.38 5.14 1.03
N ILE A 37 23.99 4.88 2.27
CA ILE A 37 24.93 4.53 3.36
C ILE A 37 25.65 3.23 3.03
N ILE A 38 24.91 2.20 2.59
CA ILE A 38 25.52 0.93 2.16
C ILE A 38 26.49 1.20 1.00
N ALA A 39 26.09 1.95 -0.02
CA ALA A 39 26.95 2.21 -1.17
C ALA A 39 28.28 2.92 -0.81
N PHE A 40 28.28 3.86 0.14
CA PHE A 40 29.49 4.60 0.51
C PHE A 40 30.36 3.89 1.55
N PHE A 41 29.75 3.13 2.45
CA PHE A 41 30.46 2.52 3.59
C PHE A 41 30.62 1.00 3.44
N TYR A 42 30.30 0.42 2.28
CA TYR A 42 30.53 -0.99 1.99
C TYR A 42 31.90 -1.21 1.33
N PRO A 43 32.66 -2.25 1.71
CA PRO A 43 32.47 -3.14 2.86
C PRO A 43 32.89 -2.43 4.16
N TYR A 44 32.05 -2.50 5.20
CA TYR A 44 32.42 -1.98 6.51
C TYR A 44 33.03 -3.09 7.36
N ASP A 45 34.24 -2.88 7.85
CA ASP A 45 34.84 -3.79 8.82
C ASP A 45 34.17 -3.60 10.18
N SER A 46 33.66 -4.71 10.73
CA SER A 46 33.00 -4.75 12.05
C SER A 46 33.96 -4.46 13.23
N GLY A 47 35.26 -4.31 12.95
CA GLY A 47 36.30 -3.98 13.92
C GLY A 47 36.80 -2.55 13.74
N GLN A 48 36.51 -1.70 14.73
CA GLN A 48 37.10 -0.37 14.91
C GLN A 48 37.06 0.55 13.68
N VAL A 49 35.97 1.31 13.56
CA VAL A 49 36.05 2.62 12.92
C VAL A 49 37.08 3.42 13.73
N GLY A 50 38.26 3.59 13.14
CA GLY A 50 39.42 4.20 13.78
C GLY A 50 39.09 5.54 14.40
N ALA A 51 39.86 5.89 15.44
CA ALA A 51 39.82 7.16 16.14
C ALA A 51 39.95 8.34 15.16
N ILE A 52 38.82 8.77 14.60
CA ILE A 52 38.66 10.11 14.06
C ILE A 52 38.49 10.98 15.29
N ASP A 53 39.30 12.04 15.45
CA ASP A 53 39.32 12.88 16.64
C ASP A 53 37.90 13.18 17.14
N ASP A 54 37.50 12.52 18.24
CA ASP A 54 36.15 12.61 18.83
C ASP A 54 35.76 14.07 19.06
N SER A 55 36.74 14.93 19.32
CA SER A 55 36.55 16.37 19.52
C SER A 55 36.14 17.13 18.25
N LEU A 56 36.65 16.78 17.07
CA LEU A 56 36.29 17.44 15.80
C LEU A 56 34.92 16.97 15.31
N LEU A 57 34.62 15.68 15.47
CA LEU A 57 33.31 15.14 15.13
C LEU A 57 32.20 15.67 16.04
N LEU A 58 32.46 15.81 17.34
CA LEU A 58 31.53 16.47 18.28
C LEU A 58 31.27 17.94 17.90
N MET A 59 32.28 18.67 17.44
CA MET A 59 32.13 20.06 17.00
C MET A 59 31.27 20.18 15.74
N VAL A 60 31.57 19.39 14.69
CA VAL A 60 30.79 19.36 13.43
C VAL A 60 29.35 18.91 13.68
N PHE A 61 29.14 18.02 14.63
CA PHE A 61 27.85 17.51 15.04
C PHE A 61 26.91 18.57 15.67
N TRP A 62 27.41 19.37 16.62
CA TRP A 62 26.62 20.46 17.21
C TRP A 62 26.31 21.57 16.19
N ILE A 63 27.19 21.75 15.21
CA ILE A 63 26.97 22.67 14.08
C ILE A 63 25.84 22.16 13.15
N LEU A 64 25.85 20.88 12.77
CA LEU A 64 24.83 20.30 11.89
C LEU A 64 23.45 20.21 12.56
N THR A 65 23.40 19.86 13.85
CA THR A 65 22.15 19.86 14.62
C THR A 65 21.62 21.28 14.82
N GLY A 66 22.49 22.26 15.10
CA GLY A 66 22.14 23.68 15.15
C GLY A 66 21.59 24.20 13.81
N LEU A 67 22.25 23.90 12.70
CA LEU A 67 21.80 24.25 11.34
C LEU A 67 20.46 23.59 10.99
N SER A 68 20.23 22.34 11.41
CA SER A 68 18.93 21.69 11.23
C SER A 68 17.81 22.35 12.02
N VAL A 69 18.08 22.83 13.24
CA VAL A 69 17.09 23.56 14.07
C VAL A 69 16.80 24.94 13.47
N LEU A 70 17.81 25.65 12.96
CA LEU A 70 17.62 26.89 12.20
C LEU A 70 16.82 26.64 10.90
N GLY A 71 17.05 25.51 10.24
CA GLY A 71 16.33 25.08 9.05
C GLY A 71 14.84 24.80 9.30
N LEU A 72 14.45 24.32 10.48
CA LEU A 72 13.04 24.17 10.85
C LEU A 72 12.32 25.52 11.02
N PHE A 73 13.05 26.56 11.41
CA PHE A 73 12.53 27.92 11.51
C PHE A 73 12.43 28.59 10.13
N SER A 74 13.23 28.15 9.17
CA SER A 74 13.15 28.57 7.77
C SER A 74 12.09 27.74 7.04
N GLN A 75 10.93 28.34 6.81
CA GLN A 75 9.70 27.78 6.22
C GLN A 75 9.84 27.07 4.85
N ARG A 76 11.06 26.91 4.33
CA ARG A 76 11.41 26.39 3.00
C ARG A 76 12.03 24.98 2.99
N TYR A 77 12.71 24.54 4.07
CA TYR A 77 13.53 23.31 4.03
C TYR A 77 12.92 22.07 4.75
N GLY A 78 11.75 22.20 5.39
CA GLY A 78 10.97 21.06 5.88
C GLY A 78 11.69 20.15 6.90
N LEU A 79 11.20 18.90 7.06
CA LEU A 79 11.77 17.90 7.99
C LEU A 79 13.02 17.17 7.46
N GLN A 80 13.41 17.41 6.20
CA GLN A 80 14.52 16.74 5.53
C GLN A 80 15.89 16.95 6.20
N PRO A 81 16.33 18.18 6.54
CA PRO A 81 17.62 18.38 7.23
C PRO A 81 17.66 17.69 8.60
N LEU A 82 16.51 17.60 9.30
CA LEU A 82 16.40 16.90 10.57
C LEU A 82 16.58 15.40 10.43
N THR A 83 16.03 14.80 9.37
CA THR A 83 16.20 13.36 9.11
C THR A 83 17.67 13.02 8.81
N ILE A 84 18.36 13.85 8.03
CA ILE A 84 19.79 13.67 7.72
C ILE A 84 20.64 13.82 8.99
N ALA A 85 20.35 14.85 9.81
CA ALA A 85 21.07 15.07 11.07
C ALA A 85 20.88 13.91 12.06
N LEU A 86 19.68 13.33 12.16
CA LEU A 86 19.40 12.15 13.01
C LEU A 86 20.15 10.89 12.53
N ILE A 87 20.27 10.70 11.22
CA ILE A 87 20.98 9.56 10.64
C ILE A 87 22.48 9.69 10.92
N ILE A 88 23.07 10.86 10.67
CA ILE A 88 24.48 11.13 10.97
C ILE A 88 24.76 10.97 12.47
N ARG A 89 23.83 11.42 13.34
CA ARG A 89 23.89 11.21 14.81
C ARG A 89 23.93 9.74 15.19
N SER A 90 23.06 8.95 14.58
CA SER A 90 22.97 7.51 14.85
C SER A 90 24.26 6.80 14.45
N ILE A 91 24.80 7.13 13.27
CA ILE A 91 26.05 6.54 12.77
C ILE A 91 27.21 6.78 13.76
N TYR A 92 27.35 8.00 14.26
CA TYR A 92 28.44 8.36 15.18
C TYR A 92 28.31 7.73 16.56
N HIS A 93 27.11 7.74 17.15
CA HIS A 93 26.93 7.29 18.54
C HIS A 93 26.72 5.78 18.68
N LEU A 94 26.12 5.13 17.68
CA LEU A 94 25.77 3.70 17.75
C LEU A 94 26.65 2.83 16.86
N GLY A 95 27.44 3.44 15.96
CA GLY A 95 28.20 2.75 14.93
C GLY A 95 27.36 2.46 13.68
N LEU A 96 28.04 2.19 12.56
CA LEU A 96 27.41 1.94 11.25
C LEU A 96 26.49 0.72 11.26
N GLY A 97 26.93 -0.40 11.85
CA GLY A 97 26.16 -1.65 11.89
C GLY A 97 24.84 -1.51 12.66
N ASN A 98 24.88 -1.00 13.89
CA ASN A 98 23.68 -0.81 14.71
C ASN A 98 22.71 0.21 14.09
N THR A 99 23.25 1.24 13.43
CA THR A 99 22.46 2.24 12.73
C THR A 99 21.73 1.64 11.53
N LEU A 100 22.38 0.81 10.72
CA LEU A 100 21.73 0.11 9.60
C LEU A 100 20.62 -0.83 10.08
N ILE A 101 20.84 -1.56 11.18
CA ILE A 101 19.80 -2.42 11.78
C ILE A 101 18.62 -1.58 12.27
N LEU A 102 18.87 -0.44 12.93
CA LEU A 102 17.84 0.45 13.45
C LEU A 102 17.05 1.11 12.30
N LEU A 103 17.73 1.68 11.30
CA LEU A 103 17.09 2.26 10.13
C LEU A 103 16.32 1.20 9.32
N GLY A 104 16.89 0.02 9.12
CA GLY A 104 16.23 -1.09 8.43
C GLY A 104 14.96 -1.53 9.15
N SER A 105 15.01 -1.67 10.48
CA SER A 105 13.85 -1.99 11.33
C SER A 105 12.79 -0.89 11.27
N LEU A 106 13.20 0.37 11.33
CA LEU A 106 12.31 1.52 11.21
C LEU A 106 11.65 1.58 9.82
N ASN A 107 12.38 1.23 8.75
CA ASN A 107 11.83 1.13 7.40
C ASN A 107 10.76 0.03 7.31
N LEU A 108 11.04 -1.14 7.90
CA LEU A 108 10.11 -2.25 7.93
C LEU A 108 8.82 -1.88 8.67
N ILE A 109 8.94 -1.26 9.85
CA ILE A 109 7.78 -0.76 10.60
C ILE A 109 6.98 0.25 9.76
N ASN A 110 7.66 1.19 9.11
CA ASN A 110 7.00 2.17 8.26
C ASN A 110 6.29 1.50 7.06
N LYS A 111 6.88 0.45 6.49
CA LYS A 111 6.26 -0.35 5.43
C LYS A 111 5.00 -1.05 5.92
N VAL A 112 4.99 -1.61 7.13
CA VAL A 112 3.80 -2.20 7.75
C VAL A 112 2.71 -1.15 7.91
N VAL A 113 3.05 0.05 8.40
CA VAL A 113 2.10 1.16 8.53
C VAL A 113 1.52 1.58 7.18
N PHE A 114 2.35 1.64 6.12
CA PHE A 114 1.89 1.92 4.77
C PHE A 114 0.91 0.86 4.27
N VAL A 115 1.20 -0.43 4.47
CA VAL A 115 0.31 -1.53 4.08
C VAL A 115 -1.02 -1.43 4.83
N VAL A 116 -0.99 -1.20 6.15
CA VAL A 116 -2.21 -1.00 6.95
C VAL A 116 -3.02 0.18 6.43
N SER A 117 -2.36 1.28 6.06
CA SER A 117 -3.00 2.48 5.51
C SER A 117 -3.62 2.25 4.13
N PHE A 118 -2.94 1.51 3.26
CA PHE A 118 -3.42 1.13 1.93
C PHE A 118 -4.64 0.20 2.01
N VAL A 119 -4.51 -0.89 2.78
CA VAL A 119 -5.56 -1.88 2.98
C VAL A 119 -6.76 -1.25 3.71
N GLY A 120 -6.50 -0.33 4.64
CA GLY A 120 -7.51 0.48 5.32
C GLY A 120 -8.30 1.39 4.38
N ASN A 121 -7.65 2.08 3.45
CA ASN A 121 -8.36 2.94 2.49
C ASN A 121 -9.21 2.15 1.48
N ASN A 122 -8.71 1.00 1.02
CA ASN A 122 -9.40 0.17 0.02
C ASN A 122 -10.49 -0.72 0.60
N GLY A 123 -10.58 -0.85 1.94
CA GLY A 123 -11.57 -1.72 2.59
C GLY A 123 -11.33 -3.21 2.39
N THR A 124 -10.20 -3.58 1.80
CA THR A 124 -9.80 -4.98 1.58
C THR A 124 -9.51 -5.70 2.89
N PHE A 125 -9.25 -4.98 3.99
CA PHE A 125 -9.08 -5.57 5.33
C PHE A 125 -10.33 -6.35 5.75
N ILE A 126 -11.52 -5.76 5.56
CA ILE A 126 -12.78 -6.39 5.94
C ILE A 126 -13.13 -7.51 4.97
N MET A 127 -12.88 -7.36 3.67
CA MET A 127 -13.20 -8.41 2.71
C MET A 127 -12.31 -9.64 2.90
N GLY A 128 -11.01 -9.44 3.16
CA GLY A 128 -10.08 -10.51 3.53
C GLY A 128 -10.42 -11.13 4.89
N TYR A 129 -10.67 -10.32 5.91
CA TYR A 129 -11.11 -10.82 7.22
C TYR A 129 -12.47 -11.54 7.15
N LYS A 130 -13.41 -11.07 6.32
CA LYS A 130 -14.70 -11.71 6.10
C LYS A 130 -14.51 -13.04 5.38
N ALA A 131 -13.68 -13.13 4.35
CA ALA A 131 -13.33 -14.41 3.72
C ALA A 131 -12.68 -15.38 4.74
N MET A 132 -11.79 -14.88 5.59
CA MET A 132 -11.08 -15.69 6.59
C MET A 132 -11.94 -16.05 7.81
N SER A 133 -12.90 -15.21 8.20
CA SER A 133 -13.89 -15.52 9.25
C SER A 133 -15.03 -16.39 8.73
N VAL A 134 -15.32 -16.34 7.43
CA VAL A 134 -16.21 -17.30 6.74
C VAL A 134 -15.57 -18.69 6.70
N THR A 135 -14.24 -18.79 6.73
CA THR A 135 -13.59 -20.00 7.26
C THR A 135 -13.76 -20.04 8.78
N ARG A 136 -14.98 -20.35 9.26
CA ARG A 136 -15.30 -20.56 10.70
C ARG A 136 -14.36 -21.58 11.39
N ASN A 137 -13.64 -22.35 10.57
CA ASN A 137 -12.72 -23.40 10.94
C ASN A 137 -11.24 -22.96 10.88
N GLY A 138 -10.91 -21.66 10.88
CA GLY A 138 -9.50 -21.20 10.85
C GLY A 138 -8.61 -21.82 11.93
N ARG A 139 -9.19 -22.16 13.10
CA ARG A 139 -8.51 -22.91 14.17
C ARG A 139 -8.12 -24.33 13.74
N SER A 140 -8.95 -25.04 12.97
CA SER A 140 -8.60 -26.39 12.50
C SER A 140 -7.54 -26.34 11.40
N ILE A 141 -7.57 -25.34 10.52
CA ILE A 141 -6.53 -25.12 9.50
C ILE A 141 -5.18 -24.85 10.19
N LEU A 142 -5.16 -23.99 11.19
CA LEU A 142 -3.96 -23.69 11.96
C LEU A 142 -3.45 -24.90 12.75
N LEU A 143 -4.35 -25.69 13.37
CA LEU A 143 -3.97 -26.93 14.06
C LEU A 143 -3.41 -27.98 13.11
N THR A 144 -3.99 -28.14 11.92
CA THR A 144 -3.46 -29.06 10.90
C THR A 144 -2.09 -28.60 10.39
N ALA A 145 -1.89 -27.30 10.16
CA ALA A 145 -0.58 -26.77 9.76
C ALA A 145 0.48 -26.96 10.86
N LEU A 146 0.10 -26.74 12.13
CA LEU A 146 0.99 -26.95 13.27
C LEU A 146 1.29 -28.44 13.48
N LEU A 147 0.31 -29.32 13.30
CA LEU A 147 0.51 -30.77 13.32
C LEU A 147 1.49 -31.19 12.22
N ALA A 148 1.32 -30.67 10.99
CA ALA A 148 2.22 -30.96 9.88
C ALA A 148 3.66 -30.47 10.17
N LEU A 149 3.80 -29.29 10.76
CA LEU A 149 5.10 -28.76 11.19
C LEU A 149 5.76 -29.67 12.25
N ILE A 150 5.00 -30.13 13.25
CA ILE A 150 5.50 -31.07 14.26
C ILE A 150 5.92 -32.39 13.62
N LEU A 151 5.13 -32.93 12.68
CA LEU A 151 5.46 -34.18 11.99
C LEU A 151 6.76 -34.06 11.17
N VAL A 152 6.91 -32.97 10.40
CA VAL A 152 8.14 -32.69 9.65
C VAL A 152 9.34 -32.54 10.59
N TYR A 153 9.16 -31.90 11.75
CA TYR A 153 10.21 -31.73 12.75
C TYR A 153 10.61 -33.06 13.42
N LEU A 154 9.65 -33.93 13.75
CA LEU A 154 9.98 -35.25 14.30
C LEU A 154 10.71 -36.10 13.26
N PHE A 155 10.27 -36.06 12.00
CA PHE A 155 10.92 -36.79 10.92
C PHE A 155 12.33 -36.25 10.62
N SER A 156 12.55 -34.93 10.73
CA SER A 156 13.88 -34.36 10.57
C SER A 156 14.84 -34.75 11.70
N ILE A 157 14.37 -34.92 12.94
CA ILE A 157 15.19 -35.47 14.04
C ILE A 157 15.54 -36.93 13.77
N VAL A 158 14.58 -37.77 13.38
CA VAL A 158 14.85 -39.18 13.06
C VAL A 158 15.80 -39.29 11.86
N GLY A 159 15.60 -38.49 10.82
CA GLY A 159 16.50 -38.38 9.68
C GLY A 159 17.91 -37.93 10.08
N PHE A 160 18.03 -36.96 10.98
CA PHE A 160 19.32 -36.50 11.49
C PHE A 160 20.04 -37.56 12.35
N LEU A 161 19.32 -38.43 13.06
CA LEU A 161 19.95 -39.46 13.90
C LEU A 161 20.38 -40.70 13.11
N PHE A 162 19.61 -41.11 12.11
CA PHE A 162 19.85 -42.37 11.39
C PHE A 162 20.39 -42.21 9.97
N LEU A 163 20.10 -41.10 9.30
CA LEU A 163 20.38 -40.87 7.88
C LEU A 163 21.37 -39.71 7.67
N LYS A 164 22.03 -39.24 8.74
CA LYS A 164 22.95 -38.10 8.70
C LYS A 164 24.02 -38.24 7.62
N GLU A 165 24.52 -39.45 7.41
CA GLU A 165 25.63 -39.71 6.48
C GLU A 165 25.16 -39.87 5.03
N ASP A 166 23.86 -40.13 4.79
CA ASP A 166 23.28 -40.24 3.44
C ASP A 166 22.76 -38.89 2.91
N PHE A 167 22.46 -37.93 3.79
CA PHE A 167 22.00 -36.58 3.42
C PHE A 167 23.17 -35.60 3.19
N ILE A 168 24.16 -36.00 2.40
CA ILE A 168 25.20 -35.09 1.89
C ILE A 168 24.62 -34.37 0.68
N MET A 169 24.05 -33.18 0.90
CA MET A 169 23.72 -32.29 -0.20
C MET A 169 25.02 -31.72 -0.75
N GLU A 170 25.40 -32.09 -1.97
CA GLU A 170 26.47 -31.41 -2.70
C GLU A 170 26.05 -29.95 -2.87
N VAL A 171 26.65 -29.08 -2.06
CA VAL A 171 26.50 -27.63 -2.15
C VAL A 171 27.66 -27.13 -2.99
N ASP A 172 27.38 -26.66 -4.20
CA ASP A 172 28.37 -25.94 -5.00
C ASP A 172 28.81 -24.69 -4.23
N PRO A 173 30.09 -24.60 -3.81
CA PRO A 173 30.60 -23.39 -3.22
C PRO A 173 30.54 -22.30 -4.29
N LEU A 174 29.90 -21.17 -3.97
CA LEU A 174 29.66 -20.01 -4.85
C LEU A 174 30.89 -19.52 -5.65
N ALA A 175 32.09 -19.90 -5.21
CA ALA A 175 33.35 -19.65 -5.90
C ALA A 175 33.46 -20.33 -7.28
N GLN A 176 32.81 -21.48 -7.51
CA GLN A 176 32.88 -22.18 -8.80
C GLN A 176 31.94 -21.59 -9.86
N ILE A 177 30.88 -20.90 -9.45
CA ILE A 177 29.94 -20.22 -10.37
C ILE A 177 30.58 -18.93 -10.93
N ALA A 178 31.45 -18.27 -10.17
CA ALA A 178 32.18 -17.07 -10.63
C ALA A 178 33.30 -17.38 -11.66
N ALA A 179 33.69 -18.65 -11.82
CA ALA A 179 34.71 -19.09 -12.75
C ALA A 179 34.16 -19.69 -14.07
N ALA A 180 32.83 -19.81 -14.20
CA ALA A 180 32.20 -20.29 -15.43
C ALA A 180 31.95 -19.11 -16.41
N PRO A 181 32.23 -19.29 -17.72
CA PRO A 181 31.88 -18.28 -18.72
C PRO A 181 30.35 -18.09 -18.79
N PRO A 182 29.86 -16.89 -19.12
CA PRO A 182 28.46 -16.52 -18.94
C PRO A 182 27.54 -17.35 -19.85
N GLN A 183 26.66 -18.17 -19.25
CA GLN A 183 25.53 -18.79 -19.94
C GLN A 183 24.49 -17.70 -20.28
N SER A 184 24.62 -17.12 -21.48
CA SER A 184 23.82 -16.01 -21.98
C SER A 184 22.47 -16.41 -22.60
N GLU A 185 21.84 -17.50 -22.15
CA GLU A 185 20.64 -18.04 -22.81
C GLU A 185 19.37 -17.96 -21.94
N ALA A 186 19.45 -18.18 -20.63
CA ALA A 186 18.23 -18.18 -19.79
C ALA A 186 17.62 -16.78 -19.53
N SER A 187 18.42 -15.71 -19.58
CA SER A 187 17.95 -14.33 -19.33
C SER A 187 17.30 -13.68 -20.56
N ARG A 188 17.46 -14.27 -21.75
CA ARG A 188 16.89 -13.74 -23.00
C ARG A 188 15.43 -14.14 -23.21
N ASP A 189 14.97 -15.22 -22.58
CA ASP A 189 13.58 -15.68 -22.71
C ASP A 189 12.61 -14.93 -21.79
N PHE A 190 13.09 -14.38 -20.66
CA PHE A 190 12.23 -13.58 -19.76
C PHE A 190 12.00 -12.14 -20.28
N LEU A 191 12.97 -11.58 -21.03
CA LEU A 191 12.87 -10.24 -21.62
C LEU A 191 12.06 -10.20 -22.92
N LYS A 192 11.69 -11.36 -23.47
CA LYS A 192 10.92 -11.44 -24.73
C LYS A 192 9.40 -11.48 -24.53
N SER A 193 8.90 -11.50 -23.29
CA SER A 193 7.46 -11.60 -22.98
C SER A 193 6.77 -10.26 -22.70
N CYS A 194 7.46 -9.12 -22.77
CA CYS A 194 6.88 -7.81 -22.41
C CYS A 194 7.01 -6.74 -23.51
N SER A 195 6.99 -7.10 -24.79
CA SER A 195 7.07 -6.13 -25.89
C SER A 195 5.97 -6.28 -26.95
N ALA A 196 4.84 -6.89 -26.59
CA ALA A 196 3.71 -7.07 -27.50
C ALA A 196 2.38 -6.75 -26.81
N GLU A 197 2.23 -5.52 -26.32
CA GLU A 197 0.92 -4.89 -26.22
C GLU A 197 1.10 -3.36 -26.17
N GLU A 198 0.83 -2.74 -27.31
CA GLU A 198 0.78 -1.30 -27.50
C GLU A 198 -0.51 -0.79 -26.83
N VAL A 199 -0.49 -0.66 -25.50
CA VAL A 199 -1.59 -0.04 -24.76
C VAL A 199 -1.44 1.47 -24.89
N SER A 200 -2.21 2.06 -25.81
CA SER A 200 -2.40 3.50 -25.86
C SER A 200 -3.23 3.93 -24.65
N CYS A 201 -2.61 4.65 -23.73
CA CYS A 201 -3.32 5.36 -22.67
C CYS A 201 -3.99 6.59 -23.30
N VAL A 202 -5.17 6.41 -23.92
CA VAL A 202 -6.07 7.54 -24.15
C VAL A 202 -6.67 7.88 -22.80
N ALA A 203 -6.32 9.05 -22.27
CA ALA A 203 -7.06 9.64 -21.17
C ALA A 203 -8.48 9.92 -21.68
N GLU A 204 -9.45 9.13 -21.23
CA GLU A 204 -10.88 9.39 -21.43
C GLU A 204 -11.19 10.79 -20.88
N SER A 205 -11.36 11.75 -21.78
CA SER A 205 -12.04 13.03 -21.51
C SER A 205 -13.38 13.06 -22.22
N GLU A 206 -14.12 11.96 -22.17
CA GLU A 206 -15.50 11.89 -22.66
C GLU A 206 -16.36 11.38 -21.50
N VAL A 207 -16.92 12.31 -20.74
CA VAL A 207 -18.09 12.03 -19.91
C VAL A 207 -19.27 11.95 -20.87
N GLU A 208 -19.47 10.76 -21.43
CA GLU A 208 -20.58 10.45 -22.31
C GLU A 208 -21.84 10.24 -21.47
N GLU A 209 -22.50 11.34 -21.09
CA GLU A 209 -23.89 11.27 -20.60
C GLU A 209 -24.86 12.07 -21.49
N ASP A 210 -24.38 12.89 -22.43
CA ASP A 210 -25.28 13.62 -23.35
C ASP A 210 -24.75 13.81 -24.80
N GLY A 211 -23.63 13.18 -25.18
CA GLY A 211 -23.12 13.17 -26.57
C GLY A 211 -22.94 14.55 -27.24
N LEU A 212 -22.85 15.64 -26.45
CA LEU A 212 -22.85 16.99 -26.97
C LEU A 212 -21.42 17.50 -27.16
N GLU A 213 -21.01 17.65 -28.42
CA GLU A 213 -19.72 18.25 -28.78
C GLU A 213 -19.57 19.68 -28.23
N ARG A 214 -18.37 19.99 -27.71
CA ARG A 214 -18.01 21.27 -27.09
C ARG A 214 -18.35 22.49 -27.97
N ASP A 215 -18.24 22.32 -29.29
CA ASP A 215 -18.45 23.36 -30.31
C ASP A 215 -19.91 23.86 -30.39
N LYS A 216 -20.87 23.13 -29.80
CA LYS A 216 -22.30 23.55 -29.74
C LYS A 216 -22.58 24.61 -28.66
N PHE A 217 -21.58 24.97 -27.86
CA PHE A 217 -21.72 25.91 -26.75
C PHE A 217 -21.20 27.33 -27.05
N ASP A 218 -20.50 27.52 -28.17
CA ASP A 218 -19.89 28.81 -28.53
C ASP A 218 -20.92 29.93 -28.82
N ASN A 219 -22.20 29.58 -28.99
CA ASN A 219 -23.30 30.50 -29.25
C ASN A 219 -24.40 30.45 -28.16
N LYS A 220 -24.10 29.94 -26.97
CA LYS A 220 -25.04 29.87 -25.83
C LYS A 220 -24.61 30.80 -24.69
N THR A 221 -25.57 31.21 -23.86
CA THR A 221 -25.36 32.14 -22.74
C THR A 221 -24.59 31.54 -21.56
N VAL A 222 -24.47 30.22 -21.51
CA VAL A 222 -23.77 29.48 -20.47
C VAL A 222 -22.43 29.02 -21.09
N SER A 223 -21.39 28.73 -20.29
CA SER A 223 -20.14 28.12 -20.78
C SER A 223 -20.13 26.58 -20.60
N PHE A 224 -19.42 25.84 -21.45
CA PHE A 224 -19.42 24.36 -21.41
C PHE A 224 -18.95 23.83 -20.04
N GLU A 225 -17.97 24.50 -19.44
CA GLU A 225 -17.46 24.19 -18.10
C GLU A 225 -18.51 24.41 -17.00
N GLU A 226 -19.37 25.42 -17.15
CA GLU A 226 -20.44 25.73 -16.21
C GLU A 226 -21.61 24.74 -16.34
N HIS A 227 -21.94 24.35 -17.57
CA HIS A 227 -22.93 23.29 -17.86
C HIS A 227 -22.53 21.95 -17.23
N ILE A 228 -21.28 21.51 -17.38
CA ILE A 228 -20.80 20.26 -16.76
C ILE A 228 -20.79 20.37 -15.23
N LYS A 229 -20.42 21.52 -14.67
CA LYS A 229 -20.31 21.66 -13.20
C LYS A 229 -21.65 21.79 -12.50
N LEU A 230 -22.63 22.43 -13.11
CA LEU A 230 -23.92 22.76 -12.49
C LEU A 230 -25.06 21.87 -12.97
N GLU A 231 -25.17 21.63 -14.27
CA GLU A 231 -26.28 20.90 -14.88
C GLU A 231 -25.95 19.40 -15.00
N HIS A 232 -24.79 19.06 -15.58
CA HIS A 232 -24.36 17.66 -15.80
C HIS A 232 -23.23 17.24 -14.87
N ASN A 233 -23.41 17.54 -13.58
CA ASN A 233 -22.46 17.10 -12.57
C ASN A 233 -22.68 15.63 -12.27
N ILE A 234 -21.76 14.77 -12.72
CA ILE A 234 -21.81 13.32 -12.50
C ILE A 234 -22.06 12.93 -11.03
N TRP A 235 -21.58 13.73 -10.08
CA TRP A 235 -21.77 13.47 -8.66
C TRP A 235 -23.22 13.67 -8.23
N ASN A 236 -23.96 14.60 -8.83
CA ASN A 236 -25.38 14.81 -8.55
C ASN A 236 -26.21 13.58 -8.94
N TYR A 237 -25.91 12.94 -10.08
CA TYR A 237 -26.53 11.68 -10.47
C TYR A 237 -26.20 10.55 -9.49
N LEU A 238 -24.93 10.43 -9.06
CA LEU A 238 -24.54 9.46 -8.03
C LEU A 238 -25.30 9.69 -6.71
N TYR A 239 -25.43 10.95 -6.27
CA TYR A 239 -26.21 11.29 -5.08
C TYR A 239 -27.69 10.95 -5.24
N PHE A 240 -28.27 11.19 -6.41
CA PHE A 240 -29.66 10.85 -6.71
C PHE A 240 -29.89 9.33 -6.69
N ILE A 241 -28.98 8.53 -7.25
CA ILE A 241 -29.05 7.06 -7.19
C ILE A 241 -28.93 6.56 -5.74
N VAL A 242 -28.01 7.11 -4.95
CA VAL A 242 -27.87 6.76 -3.52
C VAL A 242 -29.12 7.17 -2.74
N LEU A 243 -29.70 8.33 -3.02
CA LEU A 243 -30.95 8.81 -2.43
C LEU A 243 -32.09 7.83 -2.71
N LEU A 244 -32.27 7.39 -3.97
CA LEU A 244 -33.30 6.41 -4.32
C LEU A 244 -33.13 5.09 -3.56
N ARG A 245 -31.88 4.66 -3.29
CA ARG A 245 -31.59 3.43 -2.54
C ARG A 245 -31.84 3.57 -1.03
N GLU A 246 -31.59 4.72 -0.43
CA GLU A 246 -31.78 4.96 1.01
C GLU A 246 -33.21 5.42 1.36
N LYS A 247 -33.92 6.06 0.44
CA LYS A 247 -35.27 6.64 0.66
C LYS A 247 -36.37 5.58 0.62
N ASN A 248 -37.39 5.73 1.48
CA ASN A 248 -38.56 4.86 1.48
C ASN A 248 -39.36 4.97 0.18
N LYS A 249 -39.76 3.82 -0.38
CA LYS A 249 -40.51 3.72 -1.65
C LYS A 249 -41.85 4.47 -1.65
N THR A 250 -42.48 4.62 -0.50
CA THR A 250 -43.76 5.35 -0.34
C THR A 250 -43.62 6.85 -0.50
N ASP A 251 -42.41 7.37 -0.32
CA ASP A 251 -42.14 8.81 -0.30
C ASP A 251 -41.53 9.29 -1.63
N TYR A 252 -41.48 8.41 -2.64
CA TYR A 252 -40.97 8.74 -3.96
C TYR A 252 -41.85 9.78 -4.65
N THR A 253 -41.22 10.79 -5.24
CA THR A 253 -41.91 11.70 -6.16
C THR A 253 -42.22 11.01 -7.49
N GLY A 254 -43.10 11.59 -8.31
CA GLY A 254 -43.45 11.03 -9.62
C GLY A 254 -42.23 10.67 -10.50
N PRO A 255 -41.27 11.59 -10.70
CA PRO A 255 -40.04 11.31 -11.43
C PRO A 255 -39.13 10.27 -10.76
N GLU A 256 -39.00 10.30 -9.42
CA GLU A 256 -38.20 9.32 -8.67
C GLU A 256 -38.74 7.90 -8.84
N SER A 257 -40.07 7.75 -8.78
CA SER A 257 -40.75 6.46 -8.93
C SER A 257 -40.57 5.89 -10.34
N TYR A 258 -40.57 6.76 -11.36
CA TYR A 258 -40.29 6.37 -12.74
C TYR A 258 -38.87 5.83 -12.91
N VAL A 259 -37.86 6.56 -12.40
CA VAL A 259 -36.45 6.12 -12.48
C VAL A 259 -36.22 4.84 -11.69
N ALA A 260 -36.81 4.71 -10.50
CA ALA A 260 -36.70 3.51 -9.67
C ALA A 260 -37.34 2.27 -10.32
N HIS A 261 -38.42 2.45 -11.09
CA HIS A 261 -39.03 1.37 -11.86
C HIS A 261 -38.10 0.91 -12.99
N TYR A 262 -37.54 1.87 -13.73
CA TYR A 262 -36.66 1.62 -14.85
C TYR A 262 -35.37 0.89 -14.44
N ASP A 263 -34.74 1.30 -13.33
CA ASP A 263 -33.54 0.66 -12.77
C ASP A 263 -33.81 -0.81 -12.38
N LYS A 264 -35.02 -1.09 -11.85
CA LYS A 264 -35.44 -2.44 -11.45
C LYS A 264 -35.68 -3.37 -12.64
N GLU A 265 -36.16 -2.84 -13.77
CA GLU A 265 -36.36 -3.60 -15.00
C GLU A 265 -35.04 -3.91 -15.71
N GLN A 266 -34.07 -2.99 -15.67
CA GLN A 266 -32.77 -3.16 -16.30
C GLN A 266 -31.76 -3.98 -15.47
N GLN A 267 -31.87 -3.98 -14.13
CA GLN A 267 -31.00 -4.77 -13.23
C GLN A 267 -31.81 -5.65 -12.26
N PRO A 268 -32.47 -6.72 -12.73
CA PRO A 268 -33.39 -7.52 -11.92
C PRO A 268 -32.74 -8.25 -10.72
N GLY A 269 -31.41 -8.36 -10.66
CA GLY A 269 -30.67 -9.13 -9.65
C GLY A 269 -30.10 -8.36 -8.45
N LEU A 270 -30.18 -7.02 -8.43
CA LEU A 270 -29.49 -6.19 -7.42
C LEU A 270 -30.37 -5.68 -6.27
N VAL A 271 -31.69 -5.84 -6.34
CA VAL A 271 -32.66 -5.25 -5.39
C VAL A 271 -33.35 -6.30 -4.48
N SER A 272 -33.05 -7.59 -4.64
CA SER A 272 -33.73 -8.66 -3.91
C SER A 272 -33.05 -9.02 -2.58
N THR A 273 -33.05 -8.12 -1.59
CA THR A 273 -32.76 -8.53 -0.20
C THR A 273 -33.72 -8.04 0.89
N ASP A 274 -34.72 -7.19 0.61
CA ASP A 274 -35.60 -6.66 1.68
C ASP A 274 -37.10 -6.72 1.36
N ALA A 275 -37.63 -7.93 1.16
CA ALA A 275 -39.07 -8.17 1.18
C ALA A 275 -39.36 -9.56 1.76
N GLY A 276 -39.23 -9.69 3.07
CA GLY A 276 -39.50 -10.94 3.77
C GLY A 276 -39.82 -10.75 5.24
N ASN A 277 -40.75 -9.85 5.58
CA ASN A 277 -41.56 -9.97 6.80
C ASN A 277 -42.64 -8.88 6.90
N VAL A 278 -43.79 -9.06 6.23
CA VAL A 278 -45.11 -8.66 6.77
C VAL A 278 -46.18 -9.49 6.06
N SER A 279 -46.63 -10.58 6.69
CA SER A 279 -48.02 -11.02 6.60
C SER A 279 -48.34 -11.84 7.86
N GLY A 280 -49.31 -11.33 8.64
CA GLY A 280 -49.78 -11.96 9.86
C GLY A 280 -50.76 -13.09 9.59
N SER A 281 -50.88 -13.99 10.57
CA SER A 281 -52.14 -14.66 10.92
C SER A 281 -52.03 -15.22 12.34
N HIS A 282 -52.65 -14.51 13.29
CA HIS A 282 -53.54 -15.03 14.33
C HIS A 282 -54.26 -13.85 14.99
#